data_AF-V9Z8C5-F1
#
_entry.id   AF-V9Z8C5-F1
#
_cell.length_a   1.000
_cell.length_b   1.000
_cell.length_c   1.000
_cell.angle_alpha   90.00
_cell.angle_beta   90.00
_cell.angle_gamma   90.00
#
_symmetry.space_group_name_H-M   'P 1'
#
loop_
_entity.id
_entity.type
_entity.pdbx_description
1 polymer ?
#
loop_
_entity_poly.entity_id
_entity_poly.type
_entity_poly.pdbx_seq_one_letter_code
_entity_poly.pdbx_strand_id
1 'polypeptide(L)'
;MLRPRLHDVLEWSAHSHAYRAELSEYVPLPALQAGGPVLTADLDLPSAWWADLRLALEATSAVVTDRQAVRQQWIDKNLTRFLGLPAFQVSAWTTGLGDLHWANVTGPPLVMLDW
;
A
#
# COMPACT_ATOMS: atom_id res chain seq x y z
N MET A 1 2.12 16.51 3.10
CA MET A 1 1.75 15.56 2.02
C MET A 1 2.30 14.22 2.44
N LEU A 2 1.46 13.20 2.64
CA LEU A 2 1.84 11.92 3.26
C LEU A 2 2.44 10.92 2.26
N ARG A 3 2.59 11.31 0.99
CA ARG A 3 3.17 10.54 -0.12
C ARG A 3 4.40 11.27 -0.65
N PRO A 4 5.52 10.58 -0.96
CA PRO A 4 6.67 11.14 -1.65
C PRO A 4 6.28 11.73 -3.01
N ARG A 5 6.82 12.91 -3.37
CA ARG A 5 6.55 13.50 -4.68
C ARG A 5 7.05 12.57 -5.80
N LEU A 6 6.19 12.30 -6.78
CA LEU A 6 6.60 11.64 -8.02
C LEU A 6 7.28 12.68 -8.92
N HIS A 7 8.56 12.48 -9.22
CA HIS A 7 9.37 13.37 -10.05
C HIS A 7 9.24 13.05 -11.54
N ASP A 8 9.25 11.77 -11.90
CA ASP A 8 9.19 11.35 -13.30
C ASP A 8 8.58 9.94 -13.45
N VAL A 9 8.04 9.68 -14.63
CA VAL A 9 7.51 8.37 -15.04
C VAL A 9 7.97 8.08 -16.46
N LEU A 10 8.63 6.93 -16.63
CA LEU A 10 8.97 6.40 -17.93
C LEU A 10 8.19 5.12 -18.18
N GLU A 11 7.43 5.09 -19.26
CA GLU A 11 6.71 3.91 -19.73
C GLU A 11 7.27 3.49 -21.10
N TRP A 12 7.49 2.19 -21.27
CA TRP A 12 7.89 1.64 -22.56
C TRP A 12 7.36 0.22 -22.73
N SER A 13 7.35 -0.27 -23.96
CA SER A 13 6.94 -1.64 -24.27
C SER A 13 8.00 -2.33 -25.11
N ALA A 14 8.31 -3.58 -24.78
CA ALA A 14 9.25 -4.41 -25.53
C ALA A 14 8.87 -5.89 -25.41
N HIS A 15 8.98 -6.66 -26.51
CA HIS A 15 8.78 -8.11 -26.53
C HIS A 15 7.54 -8.58 -25.74
N SER A 16 6.36 -8.07 -26.10
CA SER A 16 5.06 -8.33 -25.45
C SER A 16 4.90 -7.92 -23.99
N HIS A 17 5.86 -7.19 -23.42
CA HIS A 17 5.78 -6.67 -22.06
C HIS A 17 5.66 -5.14 -22.07
N ALA A 18 4.86 -4.62 -21.14
CA ALA A 18 4.84 -3.21 -20.78
C ALA A 18 5.65 -3.01 -19.50
N TYR A 19 6.43 -1.94 -19.47
CA TYR A 19 7.27 -1.57 -18.34
C TYR A 19 6.95 -0.16 -17.91
N ARG A 20 7.12 0.09 -16.62
CA ARG A 20 6.98 1.40 -16.00
C ARG A 20 8.09 1.58 -14.97
N ALA A 21 8.78 2.70 -15.04
CA ALA A 21 9.73 3.14 -14.04
C ALA A 21 9.24 4.46 -13.44
N GLU A 22 9.25 4.55 -12.11
CA GLU A 22 8.84 5.74 -11.36
C GLU A 22 10.01 6.28 -10.56
N LEU A 23 10.28 7.58 -10.70
CA LEU A 23 11.26 8.29 -9.88
C LEU A 23 10.53 9.04 -8.78
N SER A 24 10.60 8.55 -7.54
CA SER A 24 9.97 9.18 -6.38
C SER A 24 10.98 9.94 -5.52
N GLU A 25 10.48 10.94 -4.77
CA GLU A 25 11.24 11.74 -3.82
C GLU A 25 11.94 10.85 -2.79
N TYR A 26 13.20 11.16 -2.51
CA TYR A 26 13.95 10.45 -1.48
C TYR A 26 13.42 10.82 -0.09
N VAL A 27 13.03 9.81 0.69
CA VAL A 27 12.56 9.96 2.06
C VAL A 27 13.69 9.58 3.02
N PRO A 28 14.31 10.55 3.74
CA PRO A 28 15.41 10.28 4.67
C PRO A 28 14.91 9.77 6.04
N LEU A 29 13.77 9.09 6.08
CA LEU A 29 13.16 8.54 7.28
C LEU A 29 13.10 7.01 7.15
N PRO A 30 13.46 6.27 8.21
CA PRO A 30 13.33 4.82 8.18
C PRO A 30 11.86 4.41 8.17
N ALA A 31 11.57 3.29 7.51
CA ALA A 31 10.31 2.58 7.70
C ALA A 31 10.20 2.07 9.15
N LEU A 32 8.96 1.87 9.63
CA LEU A 32 8.69 1.36 10.98
C LEU A 32 9.25 -0.05 11.18
N GLN A 33 9.28 -0.87 10.14
CA GLN A 33 9.90 -2.19 10.16
C GLN A 33 10.94 -2.33 9.05
N ALA A 34 12.19 -2.61 9.42
CA ALA A 34 13.21 -3.02 8.47
C ALA A 34 13.06 -4.52 8.13
N GLY A 35 13.28 -4.88 6.87
CA GLY A 35 13.42 -6.27 6.44
C GLY A 35 12.13 -7.07 6.29
N GLY A 36 10.95 -6.46 6.43
CA GLY A 36 9.69 -7.14 6.11
C GLY A 36 8.44 -6.49 6.69
N PRO A 37 7.27 -7.13 6.48
CA PRO A 37 5.98 -6.56 6.85
C PRO A 37 5.59 -6.80 8.31
N VAL A 38 6.37 -7.56 9.09
CA VAL A 38 6.01 -8.02 10.45
C VAL A 38 6.78 -7.25 11.51
N LEU A 39 6.09 -6.64 12.46
CA LEU A 39 6.71 -5.99 13.60
C LEU A 39 7.50 -6.97 14.46
N THR A 40 8.69 -6.55 14.87
CA THR A 40 9.52 -7.30 15.84
C THR A 40 9.43 -6.75 17.27
N ALA A 41 8.75 -5.61 17.46
CA ALA A 41 8.51 -4.97 18.75
C ALA A 41 7.23 -4.13 18.70
N ASP A 42 6.66 -3.83 19.86
CA ASP A 42 5.53 -2.92 19.98
C ASP A 42 5.94 -1.49 19.60
N LEU A 43 5.01 -0.77 18.95
CA LEU A 43 5.21 0.60 18.54
C LEU A 43 4.44 1.55 19.47
N ASP A 44 5.15 2.52 20.03
CA ASP A 44 4.55 3.64 20.78
C ASP A 44 4.41 4.86 19.86
N LEU A 45 3.29 4.93 19.12
CA LEU A 45 3.02 5.98 18.15
C LEU A 45 1.99 7.00 18.68
N PRO A 46 2.22 8.31 18.46
CA PRO A 46 1.29 9.33 18.92
C PRO A 46 -0.05 9.23 18.19
N SER A 47 -1.14 9.65 18.86
CA SER A 47 -2.49 9.68 18.28
C SER A 47 -2.58 10.47 16.97
N ALA A 48 -1.76 11.52 16.82
CA ALA A 48 -1.66 12.30 15.59
C ALA A 48 -1.20 11.45 14.38
N TRP A 49 -0.28 10.51 14.58
CA TRP A 49 0.18 9.61 13.52
C TRP A 49 -0.96 8.72 13.00
N TRP A 50 -1.78 8.19 13.91
CA TRP A 50 -2.96 7.40 13.54
C TRP A 50 -4.03 8.23 12.84
N ALA A 51 -4.20 9.49 13.26
CA ALA A 51 -5.10 10.42 12.59
C ALA A 51 -4.64 10.73 11.15
N ASP A 52 -3.33 10.94 10.95
CA ASP A 52 -2.74 11.15 9.62
C ASP A 52 -2.92 9.90 8.73
N LEU A 53 -2.70 8.70 9.28
CA LEU A 53 -2.92 7.45 8.53
C LEU A 53 -4.37 7.32 8.08
N ARG A 54 -5.33 7.56 8.97
CA ARG A 54 -6.75 7.51 8.63
C ARG A 54 -7.09 8.53 7.52
N LEU A 55 -6.61 9.76 7.64
CA LEU A 55 -6.84 10.80 6.62
C LEU A 55 -6.23 10.41 5.27
N ALA A 56 -5.04 9.80 5.26
CA ALA A 56 -4.43 9.32 4.02
C ALA A 56 -5.24 8.20 3.37
N LEU A 57 -5.74 7.24 4.16
CA LEU A 57 -6.55 6.14 3.65
C LEU A 57 -7.92 6.63 3.14
N GLU A 58 -8.54 7.59 3.82
CA GLU A 58 -9.77 8.26 3.35
C GLU A 58 -9.54 9.04 2.05
N ALA A 59 -8.42 9.75 1.94
CA ALA A 59 -8.08 10.43 0.69
C ALA A 59 -7.81 9.43 -0.44
N THR A 60 -7.17 8.29 -0.14
CA THR A 60 -6.86 7.24 -1.11
C THR A 60 -8.12 6.54 -1.60
N SER A 61 -9.07 6.25 -0.71
CA SER A 61 -10.33 5.59 -1.08
C SER A 61 -11.21 6.42 -2.01
N ALA A 62 -11.08 7.75 -1.96
CA ALA A 62 -11.76 8.67 -2.86
C ALA A 62 -11.15 8.71 -4.28
N VAL A 63 -9.97 8.14 -4.51
CA VAL A 63 -9.33 8.14 -5.84
C VAL A 63 -9.99 7.09 -6.73
N VAL A 64 -10.55 7.52 -7.86
CA VAL A 64 -11.09 6.61 -8.89
C VAL A 64 -9.95 6.05 -9.73
N THR A 65 -9.88 4.72 -9.84
CA THR A 65 -8.89 4.02 -10.65
C THR A 65 -9.45 2.72 -11.21
N ASP A 66 -8.88 2.26 -12.33
CA ASP A 66 -9.13 0.96 -12.94
C ASP A 66 -8.10 -0.11 -12.52
N ARG A 67 -7.08 0.27 -11.75
CA ARG A 67 -6.05 -0.63 -11.23
C ARG A 67 -6.68 -1.61 -10.23
N GLN A 68 -6.31 -2.88 -10.35
CA GLN A 68 -6.77 -3.94 -9.44
C GLN A 68 -5.57 -4.64 -8.78
N ALA A 69 -5.36 -4.37 -7.49
CA ALA A 69 -4.34 -5.04 -6.69
C ALA A 69 -4.79 -6.44 -6.22
N VAL A 70 -6.04 -6.55 -5.76
CA VAL A 70 -6.66 -7.80 -5.30
C VAL A 70 -7.84 -8.14 -6.20
N ARG A 71 -7.94 -9.40 -6.63
CA ARG A 71 -9.03 -9.90 -7.49
C ARG A 71 -9.83 -10.98 -6.76
N GLN A 72 -11.10 -11.13 -7.12
CA GLN A 72 -11.98 -12.18 -6.57
C GLN A 72 -11.32 -13.57 -6.64
N GLN A 73 -10.67 -13.91 -7.75
CA GLN A 73 -9.97 -15.19 -7.91
C GLN A 73 -8.86 -15.41 -6.85
N TRP A 74 -8.14 -14.36 -6.46
CA TRP A 74 -7.15 -14.46 -5.39
C TRP A 74 -7.85 -14.73 -4.06
N ILE A 75 -8.97 -14.07 -3.78
CA ILE A 75 -9.75 -14.24 -2.55
C ILE A 75 -10.27 -15.68 -2.46
N ASP A 76 -10.88 -16.19 -3.54
CA ASP A 76 -11.43 -17.55 -3.61
C ASP A 76 -10.37 -18.61 -3.31
N LYS A 77 -9.15 -18.41 -3.81
CA LYS A 77 -8.03 -19.34 -3.63
C LYS A 77 -7.41 -19.25 -2.24
N ASN A 78 -7.28 -18.04 -1.68
CA ASN A 78 -6.40 -17.79 -0.54
C ASN A 78 -7.14 -17.74 0.80
N LEU A 79 -8.42 -17.34 0.85
CA LEU A 79 -9.20 -17.32 2.09
C LEU A 79 -9.31 -18.72 2.71
N THR A 80 -9.73 -19.70 1.92
CA THR A 80 -9.85 -21.08 2.41
C THR A 80 -8.49 -21.65 2.79
N ARG A 81 -7.46 -21.36 1.99
CA ARG A 81 -6.11 -21.86 2.23
C ARG A 81 -5.49 -21.33 3.51
N PHE A 82 -5.57 -20.02 3.75
CA PHE A 82 -4.84 -19.37 4.85
C PHE A 82 -5.69 -19.13 6.09
N LEU A 83 -7.00 -18.92 5.94
CA LEU A 83 -7.90 -18.58 7.04
C LEU A 83 -8.91 -19.70 7.36
N GLY A 84 -8.98 -20.75 6.54
CA GLY A 84 -9.99 -21.81 6.70
C GLY A 84 -11.43 -21.35 6.48
N LEU A 85 -11.61 -20.15 5.89
CA LEU A 85 -12.93 -19.56 5.66
C LEU A 85 -13.46 -19.97 4.28
N PRO A 86 -14.79 -20.18 4.13
CA PRO A 86 -15.38 -20.33 2.81
C PRO A 86 -15.17 -19.04 2.01
N ALA A 87 -14.88 -19.19 0.72
CA ALA A 87 -14.84 -18.06 -0.19
C ALA A 87 -16.20 -17.34 -0.21
N PHE A 88 -16.18 -16.01 -0.22
CA PHE A 88 -17.36 -15.19 -0.36
C PHE A 88 -17.20 -14.23 -1.55
N GLN A 89 -18.32 -13.86 -2.15
CA GLN A 89 -18.33 -12.88 -3.23
C GLN A 89 -18.20 -11.48 -2.65
N VAL A 90 -17.19 -10.74 -3.13
CA VAL A 90 -16.99 -9.34 -2.74
C VAL A 90 -18.02 -8.47 -3.46
N SER A 91 -18.85 -7.77 -2.68
CA SER A 91 -19.92 -6.92 -3.19
C SER A 91 -19.50 -5.47 -3.43
N ALA A 92 -18.38 -5.03 -2.85
CA ALA A 92 -17.88 -3.67 -2.97
C ALA A 92 -16.35 -3.65 -2.92
N TRP A 93 -15.77 -2.78 -3.74
CA TRP A 93 -14.33 -2.53 -3.79
C TRP A 93 -14.08 -1.05 -3.50
N THR A 94 -12.95 -0.76 -2.86
CA THR A 94 -12.47 0.60 -2.66
C THR A 94 -11.00 0.68 -3.06
N THR A 95 -10.58 1.85 -3.52
CA THR A 95 -9.16 2.12 -3.73
C THR A 95 -8.45 2.11 -2.38
N GLY A 96 -7.27 1.50 -2.33
CA GLY A 96 -6.43 1.42 -1.15
C GLY A 96 -4.97 1.24 -1.56
N LEU A 97 -4.05 1.41 -0.61
CA LEU A 97 -2.65 1.10 -0.84
C LEU A 97 -2.49 -0.42 -0.91
N GLY A 98 -2.11 -0.92 -2.09
CA GLY A 98 -2.13 -2.36 -2.40
C GLY A 98 -1.16 -3.21 -1.58
N ASP A 99 -0.12 -2.60 -1.02
CA ASP A 99 0.89 -3.25 -0.18
C ASP A 99 1.14 -2.49 1.13
N LEU A 100 0.07 -2.11 1.82
CA LEU A 100 0.17 -1.43 3.12
C LEU A 100 0.67 -2.39 4.19
N HIS A 101 1.91 -2.18 4.64
CA HIS A 101 2.52 -2.90 5.77
C HIS A 101 3.58 -2.04 6.47
N TRP A 102 4.13 -2.53 7.60
CA TRP A 102 5.05 -1.76 8.44
C TRP A 102 6.37 -1.34 7.79
N ALA A 103 6.82 -2.06 6.75
CA ALA A 103 7.97 -1.63 5.93
C ALA A 103 7.65 -0.53 4.89
N ASN A 104 6.37 -0.19 4.68
CA ASN A 104 5.91 0.80 3.70
C ASN A 104 5.35 2.07 4.38
N VAL A 105 5.61 2.25 5.67
CA VAL A 105 5.25 3.45 6.42
C VAL A 105 6.39 3.87 7.34
N THR A 106 6.59 5.18 7.50
CA THR A 106 7.57 5.72 8.45
C THR A 106 6.92 5.98 9.82
N GLY A 107 7.76 6.17 10.85
CA GLY A 107 7.31 6.74 12.13
C GLY A 107 6.85 8.20 11.99
N PRO A 108 6.74 8.99 13.08
CA PRO A 108 6.37 10.39 12.97
C PRO A 108 7.52 11.24 12.36
N PRO A 109 7.26 12.06 11.32
CA PRO A 109 5.99 12.25 10.63
C PRO A 109 5.67 11.09 9.68
N LEU A 110 4.38 10.73 9.59
CA LEU A 110 3.93 9.65 8.70
C LEU A 110 4.27 9.98 7.24
N VAL A 111 4.91 9.03 6.57
CA VAL A 111 5.05 8.96 5.11
C VAL A 111 4.68 7.55 4.67
N MET A 112 3.76 7.45 3.72
CA MET A 112 3.38 6.22 3.04
C MET A 112 4.28 6.05 1.82
N LEU A 113 5.03 4.95 1.81
CA LEU A 113 5.98 4.58 0.76
C LEU A 113 5.31 3.62 -0.24
N ASP A 114 6.00 3.37 -1.35
CA ASP A 114 5.65 2.34 -2.35
C ASP A 114 4.21 2.43 -2.91
N TRP A 115 3.99 3.44 -3.75
CA TRP A 115 2.67 3.81 -4.32
C TRP A 115 2.38 3.21 -5.69
#